data_AF-V9DDG1-F1
#
_entry.id   AF-V9DDG1-F1
#
_cell.length_a   1.000
_cell.length_b   1.000
_cell.length_c   1.000
_cell.angle_alpha   90.00
_cell.angle_beta   90.00
_cell.angle_gamma   90.00
#
_symmetry.space_group_name_H-M   'P 1'
#
loop_
_entity.id
_entity.type
_entity.pdbx_description
1 polymer ?
#
loop_
_entity_poly.entity_id
_entity_poly.type
_entity_poly.pdbx_seq_one_letter_code
_entity_poly.pdbx_strand_id
1 'polypeptide(L)'
;MELAVAPPPRVAVGVRLCTPLVVTFKGSSTAKDQRQEDPKERTLPDLSGIWVYLSLTTADMEKSLAPPRENLFCGKRADSVHPVYHEQEVDRPTIAYAIFPDLVIKEPGSYRVRVSIIDMNGYALARPPI
;
A
#
# COMPACT_ATOMS: atom_id res chain seq x y z
N MET A 1 -8.20 -2.94 -2.25
CA MET A 1 -6.89 -2.32 -2.54
C MET A 1 -6.62 -2.44 -4.02
N GLU A 2 -6.00 -1.42 -4.60
CA GLU A 2 -5.61 -1.40 -6.00
C GLU A 2 -4.30 -0.65 -6.18
N LEU A 3 -3.50 -1.08 -7.16
CA LEU A 3 -2.32 -0.34 -7.58
C LEU A 3 -2.76 0.75 -8.56
N ALA A 4 -2.77 2.00 -8.13
CA ALA A 4 -3.22 3.11 -8.98
C ALA A 4 -2.15 3.50 -10.01
N VAL A 5 -0.88 3.36 -9.66
CA VAL A 5 0.24 3.64 -10.56
C VAL A 5 1.17 2.43 -10.55
N ALA A 6 1.14 1.67 -11.65
CA ALA A 6 1.98 0.51 -11.84
C ALA A 6 3.44 0.92 -12.09
N PRO A 7 4.42 0.08 -11.70
CA PRO A 7 5.82 0.33 -12.05
C PRO A 7 5.96 0.30 -13.58
N PRO A 8 6.86 1.11 -14.15
CA PRO A 8 7.18 0.99 -15.55
C PRO A 8 7.69 -0.42 -15.86
N PRO A 9 7.36 -0.99 -17.05
CA PRO A 9 7.72 -2.36 -17.40
C PRO A 9 9.23 -2.58 -17.55
N ARG A 10 9.99 -1.49 -17.70
CA ARG A 10 11.47 -1.50 -17.80
C ARG A 10 12.03 -0.31 -17.04
N VAL A 11 13.13 -0.56 -16.34
CA VAL A 11 13.83 0.42 -15.51
C VAL A 11 15.32 0.24 -15.75
N ALA A 12 16.07 1.34 -15.83
CA ALA A 12 17.52 1.28 -15.88
C ALA A 12 18.09 0.90 -14.51
N VAL A 13 19.07 0.00 -14.50
CA VAL A 13 19.72 -0.46 -13.28
C VAL A 13 20.37 0.71 -12.54
N GLY A 14 20.14 0.79 -11.22
CA GLY A 14 20.67 1.84 -10.36
C GLY A 14 19.98 3.20 -10.50
N VAL A 15 18.98 3.32 -11.39
CA VAL A 15 18.23 4.55 -11.60
C VAL A 15 16.93 4.50 -10.81
N ARG A 16 16.54 5.65 -10.25
CA ARG A 16 15.25 5.84 -9.58
C ARG A 16 14.10 5.63 -10.56
N LEU A 17 13.02 4.99 -10.12
CA LEU A 17 11.80 4.91 -10.92
C LEU A 17 11.32 6.32 -11.31
N CYS A 18 11.16 6.56 -12.61
CA CYS A 18 10.69 7.85 -13.12
C CYS A 18 9.28 8.18 -12.61
N THR A 19 8.46 7.17 -12.38
CA THR A 19 7.11 7.29 -11.85
C THR A 19 7.04 6.67 -10.46
N PRO A 20 6.53 7.38 -9.43
CA PRO A 20 6.37 6.83 -8.10
C PRO A 20 5.37 5.66 -8.13
N LEU A 21 5.62 4.64 -7.31
CA LEU A 21 4.59 3.62 -7.05
C LEU A 21 3.55 4.19 -6.09
N VAL A 22 2.28 4.07 -6.47
CA VAL A 22 1.15 4.55 -5.66
C VAL A 22 0.17 3.40 -5.45
N VAL A 23 -0.02 3.06 -4.19
CA VAL A 23 -1.00 2.07 -3.74
C VAL A 23 -2.22 2.82 -3.23
N THR A 24 -3.41 2.40 -3.66
CA THR A 24 -4.67 3.00 -3.24
C THR A 24 -5.58 1.99 -2.56
N PHE A 25 -6.36 2.50 -1.61
CA PHE A 25 -7.34 1.75 -0.87
C PHE A 25 -8.72 2.23 -1.30
N LYS A 26 -9.55 1.29 -1.73
CA LYS A 26 -10.94 1.53 -2.10
C LYS A 26 -11.81 1.19 -0.91
N GLY A 27 -12.73 2.07 -0.55
CA GLY A 27 -13.75 1.77 0.44
C GLY A 27 -14.66 0.67 -0.08
N SER A 28 -14.92 -0.36 0.72
CA SER A 28 -16.00 -1.29 0.41
C SER A 28 -17.32 -0.60 0.72
N SER A 29 -18.08 -0.27 -0.31
CA SER A 29 -19.51 -0.02 -0.13
C SER A 29 -20.17 -1.37 0.20
N THR A 30 -20.15 -1.79 1.46
CA THR A 30 -21.09 -2.79 1.94
C THR A 30 -22.46 -2.12 2.03
N ALA A 31 -23.11 -1.95 0.87
CA ALA A 31 -24.53 -1.69 0.77
C ALA A 31 -25.27 -2.97 1.20
N LYS A 32 -25.23 -3.27 2.50
CA LYS A 32 -26.03 -4.25 3.25
C LYS A 32 -25.45 -4.35 4.66
N ASP A 33 -25.49 -3.26 5.42
CA ASP A 33 -25.95 -3.41 6.79
C ASP A 33 -26.52 -2.12 7.33
N GLN A 34 -27.67 -2.29 7.97
CA GLN A 34 -28.36 -1.35 8.85
C GLN A 34 -29.18 -0.22 8.19
N ARG A 35 -30.49 -0.43 8.26
CA ARG A 35 -31.50 0.63 8.25
C ARG A 35 -31.10 1.71 9.26
N GLN A 36 -31.20 2.96 8.82
CA GLN A 36 -31.43 4.15 9.63
C GLN A 36 -30.29 4.55 10.57
N GLU A 37 -29.48 5.51 10.12
CA GLU A 37 -28.90 6.56 10.97
C GLU A 37 -28.41 7.74 10.09
N ASP A 38 -28.40 8.93 10.68
CA ASP A 38 -28.31 10.29 10.11
C ASP A 38 -27.30 10.54 8.95
N PRO A 39 -27.57 11.50 8.05
CA PRO A 39 -26.65 11.87 6.96
C PRO A 39 -25.47 12.78 7.41
N LYS A 40 -25.15 12.82 8.71
CA LYS A 40 -24.00 13.55 9.25
C LYS A 40 -23.03 12.54 9.84
N GLU A 41 -21.79 12.57 9.35
CA GLU A 41 -20.65 11.74 9.77
C GLU A 41 -20.66 10.29 9.27
N ARG A 42 -20.40 10.13 7.96
CA ARG A 42 -19.62 8.96 7.53
C ARG A 42 -18.20 9.12 8.08
N THR A 43 -17.98 8.73 9.32
CA THR A 43 -16.64 8.69 9.92
C THR A 43 -15.79 7.76 9.07
N LEU A 44 -14.74 8.30 8.44
CA LEU A 44 -13.79 7.49 7.68
C LEU A 44 -13.18 6.43 8.62
N PRO A 45 -12.90 5.22 8.12
CA PRO A 45 -12.24 4.21 8.94
C PRO A 45 -10.93 4.78 9.49
N ASP A 46 -10.63 4.51 10.76
CA ASP A 46 -9.34 4.87 11.34
C ASP A 46 -8.26 4.02 10.67
N LEU A 47 -7.44 4.66 9.84
CA LEU A 47 -6.32 4.04 9.13
C LEU A 47 -4.99 4.32 9.85
N SER A 48 -5.03 4.93 11.04
CA SER A 48 -3.86 5.05 11.89
C SER A 48 -3.30 3.65 12.15
N GLY A 49 -1.97 3.51 12.14
CA GLY A 49 -1.32 2.22 12.34
C GLY A 49 -1.37 1.24 11.16
N ILE A 50 -2.01 1.58 10.03
CA ILE A 50 -1.88 0.79 8.79
C ILE A 50 -0.64 1.25 8.01
N TRP A 51 0.21 0.29 7.68
CA TRP A 51 1.43 0.49 6.90
C TRP A 51 1.42 -0.36 5.64
N VAL A 52 2.06 0.15 4.60
CA VAL A 52 2.32 -0.57 3.36
C VAL A 52 3.81 -0.80 3.23
N TYR A 53 4.18 -2.05 2.98
CA TYR A 53 5.55 -2.48 2.75
C TYR A 53 5.71 -3.06 1.35
N LEU A 54 6.81 -2.70 0.69
CA LEU A 54 7.20 -3.21 -0.62
C LEU A 54 8.37 -4.17 -0.49
N SER A 55 8.21 -5.35 -1.07
CA SER A 55 9.30 -6.29 -1.30
C SER A 55 9.50 -6.57 -2.78
N LEU A 56 10.72 -6.97 -3.13
CA LEU A 56 11.06 -7.41 -4.48
C LEU A 56 11.10 -8.94 -4.52
N THR A 57 10.41 -9.53 -5.48
CA THR A 57 10.38 -10.98 -5.71
C THR A 57 10.95 -11.33 -7.07
N THR A 58 11.23 -12.62 -7.27
CA THR A 58 11.41 -13.19 -8.61
C THR A 58 10.18 -12.95 -9.49
N ALA A 59 10.36 -13.03 -10.81
CA ALA A 59 9.29 -12.80 -11.78
C ALA A 59 8.10 -13.78 -11.64
N ASP A 60 8.35 -15.00 -11.13
CA ASP A 60 7.35 -16.02 -10.81
C ASP A 60 6.70 -15.81 -9.43
N MET A 61 7.19 -14.87 -8.61
CA MET A 61 6.77 -14.59 -7.22
C MET A 61 7.08 -15.69 -6.19
N GLU A 62 7.79 -16.76 -6.57
CA GLU A 62 8.10 -17.88 -5.67
C GLU A 62 9.08 -17.49 -4.56
N LYS A 63 9.99 -16.54 -4.83
CA LYS A 63 11.06 -16.15 -3.90
C LYS A 63 11.07 -14.66 -3.64
N SER A 64 11.10 -14.29 -2.36
CA SER A 64 11.45 -12.93 -1.93
C SER A 64 12.95 -12.72 -2.09
N LEU A 65 13.33 -11.64 -2.76
CA LEU A 65 14.72 -11.26 -3.00
C LEU A 65 15.17 -10.11 -2.10
N ALA A 66 14.31 -9.10 -1.92
CA ALA A 66 14.60 -7.95 -1.08
C ALA A 66 13.36 -7.60 -0.25
N PRO A 67 13.40 -7.80 1.09
CA PRO A 67 14.50 -8.34 1.89
C PRO A 67 14.73 -9.85 1.62
N PRO A 68 15.94 -10.40 1.92
CA PRO A 68 17.03 -9.80 2.72
C PRO A 68 18.08 -9.00 1.95
N ARG A 69 18.07 -8.99 0.60
CA ARG A 69 19.07 -8.25 -0.19
C ARG A 69 18.77 -6.76 -0.17
N GLU A 70 19.17 -6.07 0.91
CA GLU A 70 18.92 -4.63 1.14
C GLU A 70 19.49 -3.73 0.02
N ASN A 71 20.58 -4.16 -0.60
CA ASN A 71 21.23 -3.44 -1.68
C ASN A 71 20.54 -3.63 -3.05
N LEU A 72 19.66 -4.61 -3.20
CA LEU A 72 19.00 -4.89 -4.48
C LEU A 72 17.83 -3.94 -4.73
N PHE A 73 17.01 -3.69 -3.71
CA PHE A 73 15.82 -2.84 -3.78
C PHE A 73 15.92 -1.74 -2.72
N CYS A 74 16.29 -0.54 -3.16
CA CYS A 74 16.60 0.59 -2.29
C CYS A 74 15.53 1.70 -2.40
N GLY A 75 15.62 2.68 -1.50
CA GLY A 75 14.65 3.77 -1.36
C GLY A 75 13.66 3.53 -0.22
N LYS A 76 12.64 4.38 -0.11
CA LYS A 76 11.53 4.20 0.82
C LYS A 76 10.69 3.01 0.38
N ARG A 77 10.78 1.90 1.13
CA ARG A 77 10.01 0.66 0.91
C ARG A 77 8.84 0.49 1.85
N ALA A 78 8.71 1.34 2.86
CA ALA A 78 7.64 1.33 3.83
C ALA A 78 7.02 2.74 3.91
N ASP A 79 5.70 2.82 3.92
CA ASP A 79 4.97 4.07 4.12
C ASP A 79 3.71 3.82 4.94
N SER A 80 3.30 4.83 5.70
CA SER A 80 2.00 4.84 6.37
C SER A 80 0.90 5.08 5.33
N VAL A 81 -0.30 4.60 5.62
CA VAL A 81 -1.47 4.91 4.78
C VAL A 81 -1.97 6.32 5.08
N HIS A 82 -2.14 7.13 4.04
CA HIS A 82 -2.62 8.51 4.12
C HIS A 82 -4.08 8.60 3.65
N PRO A 83 -5.01 9.10 4.47
CA PRO A 83 -6.41 9.24 4.07
C PRO A 83 -6.58 10.29 2.97
N VAL A 84 -7.59 10.10 2.10
CA VAL A 84 -8.00 11.09 1.11
C VAL A 84 -9.20 11.86 1.65
N TYR A 85 -8.96 13.10 2.09
CA TYR A 85 -10.03 14.02 2.50
C TYR A 85 -10.56 14.77 1.28
N HIS A 86 -11.43 14.15 0.49
CA HIS A 86 -12.18 14.85 -0.56
C HIS A 86 -13.65 14.43 -0.53
N GLU A 87 -14.53 15.38 -0.84
CA GLU A 87 -15.94 15.19 -1.15
C GLU A 87 -16.06 14.32 -2.41
N GLN A 88 -15.96 13.00 -2.24
CA GLN A 88 -15.83 12.08 -3.38
C GLN A 88 -17.19 11.69 -3.96
N GLU A 89 -17.26 11.77 -5.29
CA GLU A 89 -18.34 11.26 -6.13
C GLU A 89 -18.73 9.82 -5.77
N VAL A 90 -20.04 9.57 -5.87
CA VAL A 90 -20.79 8.50 -5.21
C VAL A 90 -20.38 7.08 -5.65
N ASP A 91 -19.61 6.92 -6.73
CA ASP A 91 -19.51 5.62 -7.39
C ASP A 91 -18.38 4.72 -6.83
N ARG A 92 -17.17 5.24 -6.52
CA ARG A 92 -16.06 4.46 -5.90
C ARG A 92 -15.01 5.33 -5.19
N PRO A 93 -15.21 5.70 -3.92
CA PRO A 93 -14.24 6.56 -3.23
C PRO A 93 -12.92 5.81 -2.93
N THR A 94 -11.81 6.31 -3.48
CA THR A 94 -10.47 5.98 -2.99
C THR A 94 -10.32 6.65 -1.63
N ILE A 95 -10.33 5.85 -0.57
CA ILE A 95 -10.36 6.34 0.81
C ILE A 95 -8.96 6.68 1.34
N ALA A 96 -7.91 6.08 0.77
CA ALA A 96 -6.54 6.30 1.21
C ALA A 96 -5.49 5.87 0.18
N TYR A 97 -4.24 6.27 0.41
CA TYR A 97 -3.11 5.95 -0.46
C TYR A 97 -1.78 5.81 0.29
N ALA A 98 -0.78 5.20 -0.35
CA ALA A 98 0.62 5.18 0.09
C ALA A 98 1.53 5.42 -1.12
N ILE A 99 2.62 6.19 -0.95
CA ILE A 99 3.50 6.61 -2.05
C ILE A 99 4.95 6.19 -1.80
N PHE A 100 5.57 5.64 -2.85
CA PHE A 100 6.95 5.19 -2.85
C PHE A 100 7.72 5.87 -3.99
N PRO A 101 8.27 7.07 -3.74
CA PRO A 101 8.73 7.93 -4.82
C PRO A 101 10.16 7.63 -5.28
N ASP A 102 11.00 7.02 -4.46
CA ASP A 102 12.45 6.97 -4.56
C ASP A 102 13.01 5.55 -4.72
N LEU A 103 12.19 4.63 -5.23
CA LEU A 103 12.57 3.23 -5.41
C LEU A 103 13.66 3.07 -6.48
N VAL A 104 14.64 2.21 -6.21
CA VAL A 104 15.77 1.87 -7.10
C VAL A 104 16.00 0.36 -7.11
N ILE A 105 16.22 -0.22 -8.28
CA ILE A 105 16.67 -1.61 -8.45
C ILE A 105 18.13 -1.60 -8.92
N LYS A 106 19.06 -2.15 -8.12
CA LYS A 106 20.52 -2.02 -8.37
C LYS A 106 21.17 -3.15 -9.16
N GLU A 107 20.44 -4.24 -9.45
CA GLU A 107 20.95 -5.33 -10.28
C GLU A 107 20.01 -5.56 -11.48
N PRO A 108 20.54 -5.97 -12.65
CA PRO A 108 19.72 -6.34 -13.79
C PRO A 108 18.96 -7.64 -13.54
N GLY A 109 17.71 -7.69 -14.00
CA GLY A 109 16.88 -8.89 -13.93
C GLY A 109 15.41 -8.62 -14.17
N SER A 110 14.61 -9.69 -14.10
CA SER A 110 13.16 -9.63 -14.16
C SER A 110 12.59 -9.85 -12.77
N TYR A 111 11.86 -8.85 -12.28
CA TYR A 111 11.36 -8.82 -10.90
C TYR A 111 9.87 -8.50 -10.86
N ARG A 112 9.24 -8.81 -9.73
CA ARG A 112 7.94 -8.27 -9.37
C ARG A 112 8.03 -7.54 -8.04
N VAL A 113 7.30 -6.43 -7.92
CA VAL A 113 7.13 -5.73 -6.65
C VAL A 113 5.90 -6.30 -5.96
N ARG A 114 6.09 -6.87 -4.77
CA ARG A 114 5.01 -7.34 -3.92
C ARG A 114 4.65 -6.23 -2.94
N VAL A 115 3.36 -5.96 -2.83
CA VAL A 115 2.80 -5.02 -1.87
C VAL A 115 2.19 -5.80 -0.71
N SER A 116 2.61 -5.48 0.50
CA SER A 116 2.12 -6.08 1.75
C SER A 116 1.49 -4.98 2.61
N ILE A 117 0.34 -5.27 3.22
CA ILE A 117 -0.31 -4.40 4.20
C ILE A 117 -0.03 -4.96 5.59
N ILE A 118 0.30 -4.08 6.52
CA ILE A 118 0.58 -4.40 7.91
C ILE A 118 -0.33 -3.54 8.77
N ASP A 119 -1.15 -4.19 9.59
CA ASP A 119 -1.93 -3.53 10.64
C ASP A 119 -1.15 -3.63 11.95
N MET A 120 -0.65 -2.49 12.43
CA MET A 120 0.10 -2.41 13.69
C MET A 120 -0.82 -2.37 14.92
N ASN A 121 -2.07 -1.96 14.75
CA ASN A 121 -3.02 -1.82 15.85
C ASN A 121 -3.68 -3.15 16.22
N GLY A 122 -3.80 -4.08 15.28
CA GLY A 122 -4.31 -5.43 15.53
C GLY A 122 -3.54 -6.22 16.61
N TYR A 123 -2.28 -5.86 16.87
CA TYR A 123 -1.47 -6.49 17.93
C TYR A 123 -1.84 -6.06 19.36
N ALA A 124 -2.54 -4.93 19.54
CA ALA A 124 -2.88 -4.43 20.87
C ALA A 124 -3.98 -5.25 21.57
N LEU A 125 -4.86 -5.92 20.81
CA LEU A 125 -6.00 -6.68 21.35
C LEU A 125 -5.65 -8.13 21.75
N ALA A 126 -4.44 -8.61 21.44
CA ALA A 126 -4.02 -9.99 21.68
C ALA A 126 -3.24 -10.20 23.00
N ARG A 127 -3.08 -9.16 23.83
CA ARG A 127 -2.44 -9.29 25.14
C ARG A 127 -3.49 -9.49 26.24
N PRO A 128 -3.45 -10.59 27.01
CA PRO A 128 -4.25 -10.67 28.23
C PRO A 128 -3.75 -9.63 29.25
N PRO A 129 -4.64 -9.05 30.08
CA PRO A 129 -4.22 -8.16 31.16
C PRO A 129 -3.35 -8.93 32.16
N ILE A 130 -2.34 -8.23 32.71
CA ILE A 130 -1.40 -8.72 33.74
C ILE A 130 -2.12 -8.76 35.09
#